data_AF-A0A2S8JHV1-F1
#
_entry.id   AF-A0A2S8JHV1-F1
#
_cell.length_a   1.000
_cell.length_b   1.000
_cell.length_c   1.000
_cell.angle_alpha   90.00
_cell.angle_beta   90.00
_cell.angle_gamma   90.00
#
_symmetry.space_group_name_H-M   'P 1'
#
loop_
_entity.id
_entity.type
_entity.pdbx_description
1 polymer ?
#
loop_
_entity_poly.entity_id
_entity_poly.type
_entity_poly.pdbx_seq_one_letter_code
_entity_poly.pdbx_strand_id
1 'polypeptide(L)'
;MIGQLIVSVSGIKDETRDFAAAFAEQMDARGVPLSLLVAPRLKDKYRLVNDPATQDWVRARRSRGDAVVLHGYDQAATKRRRAEFASLPEHEARLRLLAADRVMEQTGLRTRLFAPPRWLASQGAVAALPSAGFRLLATMTAIHDLERETSVRSRVLGIGEGFRAEPWWCRALVLGSGRTARRGGVVRLAVTAKQLGTSGPRQAMLDAVDLALYHDARPQVYRWEPRIPQIGAA
;
A
#
# COMPACT_ATOMS: atom_id res chain seq x y z
N MET A 1 -23.22 10.01 2.46
CA MET A 1 -21.95 10.05 1.70
C MET A 1 -21.57 8.64 1.32
N ILE A 2 -21.11 8.42 0.10
CA ILE A 2 -20.68 7.10 -0.38
C ILE A 2 -19.29 6.79 0.17
N GLY A 3 -19.10 5.60 0.74
CA GLY A 3 -17.80 5.18 1.27
C GLY A 3 -16.76 4.95 0.17
N GLN A 4 -15.50 4.77 0.57
CA GLN A 4 -14.42 4.38 -0.34
C GLN A 4 -13.76 3.09 0.14
N LEU A 5 -13.26 2.28 -0.77
CA LEU A 5 -12.52 1.06 -0.47
C LEU A 5 -11.16 1.09 -1.17
N ILE A 6 -10.08 0.99 -0.40
CA ILE A 6 -8.72 0.81 -0.90
C ILE A 6 -8.19 -0.51 -0.37
N VAL A 7 -7.78 -1.41 -1.28
CA VAL A 7 -7.20 -2.71 -0.95
C VAL A 7 -5.72 -2.71 -1.32
N SER A 8 -4.86 -3.05 -0.36
CA SER A 8 -3.41 -3.01 -0.53
C SER A 8 -2.76 -4.36 -0.30
N VAL A 9 -1.80 -4.72 -1.15
CA VAL A 9 -1.01 -5.96 -1.02
C VAL A 9 0.46 -5.61 -0.87
N SER A 10 1.11 -6.10 0.18
CA SER A 10 2.55 -5.90 0.44
C SER A 10 3.33 -7.22 0.45
N GLY A 11 4.66 -7.15 0.48
CA GLY A 11 5.52 -8.33 0.58
C GLY A 11 5.45 -9.25 -0.65
N ILE A 12 5.25 -8.64 -1.83
CA ILE A 12 5.25 -9.31 -3.13
C ILE A 12 6.71 -9.54 -3.54
N LYS A 13 7.07 -10.81 -3.71
CA LYS A 13 8.37 -11.30 -4.19
C LYS A 13 8.19 -12.63 -4.92
N ASP A 14 9.23 -13.12 -5.55
CA ASP A 14 9.30 -14.41 -6.24
C ASP A 14 8.49 -15.54 -5.57
N GLU A 15 8.64 -15.77 -4.26
CA GLU A 15 7.94 -16.90 -3.61
C GLU A 15 6.50 -16.57 -3.12
N THR A 16 6.06 -15.32 -3.20
CA THR A 16 4.71 -14.88 -2.76
C THR A 16 3.86 -14.28 -3.87
N ARG A 17 4.45 -14.00 -5.03
CA ARG A 17 3.79 -13.36 -6.18
C ARG A 17 2.55 -14.13 -6.61
N ASP A 18 2.61 -15.46 -6.65
CA ASP A 18 1.48 -16.27 -7.14
C ASP A 18 0.25 -16.17 -6.22
N PHE A 19 0.46 -16.01 -4.90
CA PHE A 19 -0.64 -15.72 -3.97
C PHE A 19 -1.25 -14.33 -4.20
N ALA A 20 -0.41 -13.33 -4.52
CA ALA A 20 -0.87 -12.00 -4.87
C ALA A 20 -1.62 -12.00 -6.22
N ALA A 21 -1.15 -12.76 -7.20
CA ALA A 21 -1.78 -12.92 -8.51
C ALA A 21 -3.18 -13.54 -8.40
N ALA A 22 -3.30 -14.67 -7.69
CA ALA A 22 -4.59 -15.33 -7.48
C ALA A 22 -5.58 -14.42 -6.72
N PHE A 23 -5.11 -13.66 -5.73
CA PHE A 23 -5.96 -12.69 -5.04
C PHE A 23 -6.35 -11.53 -5.97
N ALA A 24 -5.45 -11.07 -6.83
CA ALA A 24 -5.73 -9.99 -7.78
C ALA A 24 -6.81 -10.39 -8.81
N GLU A 25 -6.84 -11.64 -9.27
CA GLU A 25 -7.93 -12.16 -10.11
C GLU A 25 -9.29 -12.11 -9.41
N GLN A 26 -9.33 -12.43 -8.11
CA GLN A 26 -10.54 -12.34 -7.30
C GLN A 26 -11.00 -10.89 -7.08
N MET A 27 -10.07 -9.95 -7.05
CA MET A 27 -10.36 -8.51 -6.99
C MET A 27 -10.83 -7.96 -8.34
N ASP A 28 -10.24 -8.44 -9.44
CA ASP A 28 -10.66 -8.09 -10.80
C ASP A 28 -12.12 -8.51 -11.03
N ALA A 29 -12.50 -9.72 -10.61
CA ALA A 29 -13.89 -10.21 -10.68
C ALA A 29 -14.89 -9.34 -9.90
N ARG A 30 -14.40 -8.55 -8.93
CA ARG A 30 -15.18 -7.61 -8.11
C ARG A 30 -15.08 -6.16 -8.59
N GLY A 31 -14.30 -5.89 -9.63
CA GLY A 31 -14.01 -4.52 -10.08
C GLY A 31 -13.21 -3.70 -9.06
N VAL A 32 -12.39 -4.35 -8.22
CA VAL A 32 -11.60 -3.69 -7.17
C VAL A 32 -10.13 -3.60 -7.63
N PRO A 33 -9.64 -2.41 -8.03
CA PRO A 33 -8.22 -2.24 -8.32
C PRO A 33 -7.39 -2.30 -7.03
N LEU A 34 -6.14 -2.78 -7.14
CA LEU A 34 -5.22 -2.93 -6.02
C LEU A 34 -4.24 -1.76 -5.89
N SER A 35 -3.83 -1.49 -4.65
CA SER A 35 -2.62 -0.72 -4.36
C SER A 35 -1.48 -1.66 -3.97
N LEU A 36 -0.56 -1.91 -4.90
CA LEU A 36 0.59 -2.79 -4.71
C LEU A 36 1.70 -2.05 -3.98
N LEU A 37 1.97 -2.46 -2.74
CA LEU A 37 3.00 -1.89 -1.88
C LEU A 37 4.34 -2.60 -2.17
N VAL A 38 5.13 -1.98 -3.04
CA VAL A 38 6.36 -2.56 -3.59
C VAL A 38 7.58 -2.10 -2.80
N ALA A 39 8.38 -3.05 -2.33
CA ALA A 39 9.64 -2.79 -1.66
C ALA A 39 10.82 -3.21 -2.58
N PRO A 40 11.77 -2.31 -2.89
CA PRO A 40 12.96 -2.63 -3.67
C PRO A 40 13.79 -3.78 -3.09
N ARG A 41 13.86 -3.87 -1.76
CA ARG A 41 14.57 -4.93 -1.04
C ARG A 41 13.71 -5.46 0.10
N LEU A 42 13.67 -6.79 0.19
CA LEU A 42 12.97 -7.55 1.23
C LEU A 42 13.95 -8.51 1.90
N LYS A 43 13.47 -9.19 2.94
CA LYS A 43 14.22 -10.22 3.68
C LYS A 43 14.79 -11.30 2.76
N ASP A 44 15.69 -12.11 3.32
CA ASP A 44 16.31 -13.24 2.62
C ASP A 44 17.13 -12.81 1.39
N LYS A 45 17.71 -11.59 1.47
CA LYS A 45 18.52 -10.97 0.42
C LYS A 45 17.77 -10.69 -0.88
N TYR A 46 16.43 -10.73 -0.88
CA TYR A 46 15.62 -10.41 -2.05
C TYR A 46 15.89 -8.99 -2.55
N ARG A 47 16.01 -8.86 -3.86
CA ARG A 47 16.16 -7.59 -4.58
C ARG A 47 15.25 -7.60 -5.79
N LEU A 48 14.35 -6.62 -5.86
CA LEU A 48 13.38 -6.51 -6.96
C LEU A 48 14.06 -6.46 -8.33
N VAL A 49 15.23 -5.80 -8.44
CA VAL A 49 16.02 -5.72 -9.68
C VAL A 49 16.42 -7.07 -10.26
N ASN A 50 16.50 -8.12 -9.43
CA ASN A 50 16.87 -9.47 -9.83
C ASN A 50 15.65 -10.38 -10.08
N ASP A 51 14.43 -9.87 -9.93
CA ASP A 51 13.18 -10.61 -10.12
C ASP A 51 12.36 -9.99 -11.28
N PRO A 52 12.77 -10.25 -12.54
CA PRO A 52 12.07 -9.70 -13.70
C PRO A 52 10.61 -10.15 -13.77
N ALA A 53 10.30 -11.35 -13.29
CA ALA A 53 8.96 -11.89 -13.37
C ALA A 53 7.97 -11.16 -12.42
N THR A 54 8.41 -10.78 -11.21
CA THR A 54 7.62 -9.90 -10.35
C THR A 54 7.55 -8.48 -10.93
N GLN A 55 8.63 -7.95 -11.51
CA GLN A 55 8.59 -6.63 -12.15
C GLN A 55 7.55 -6.58 -13.28
N ASP A 56 7.57 -7.57 -14.18
CA ASP A 56 6.63 -7.68 -15.30
C ASP A 56 5.19 -7.80 -14.82
N TRP A 57 4.95 -8.64 -13.80
CA TRP A 57 3.63 -8.78 -13.21
C TRP A 57 3.12 -7.44 -12.63
N VAL A 58 3.93 -6.73 -11.82
CA VAL A 58 3.53 -5.42 -11.26
C VAL A 58 3.29 -4.38 -12.38
N ARG A 59 4.13 -4.36 -13.42
CA ARG A 59 3.94 -3.46 -14.58
C ARG A 59 2.63 -3.75 -15.30
N ALA A 60 2.30 -5.02 -15.54
CA ALA A 60 1.05 -5.43 -16.15
C ALA A 60 -0.18 -5.11 -15.28
N ARG A 61 -0.06 -5.26 -13.96
CA ARG A 61 -1.11 -4.83 -13.01
C ARG A 61 -1.32 -3.31 -13.08
N ARG A 62 -0.24 -2.52 -13.11
CA ARG A 62 -0.30 -1.05 -13.23
C ARG A 62 -1.01 -0.60 -14.51
N SER A 63 -0.73 -1.24 -15.65
CA SER A 63 -1.41 -0.89 -16.92
C SER A 63 -2.91 -1.20 -16.91
N ARG A 64 -3.39 -2.03 -15.96
CA ARG A 64 -4.80 -2.37 -15.77
C ARG A 64 -5.51 -1.50 -14.72
N GLY A 65 -4.81 -0.52 -14.14
CA GLY A 65 -5.39 0.45 -13.19
C GLY A 65 -4.97 0.27 -11.73
N ASP A 66 -4.14 -0.73 -11.41
CA ASP A 66 -3.58 -0.86 -10.06
C ASP A 66 -2.56 0.25 -9.78
N ALA A 67 -2.50 0.71 -8.54
CA ALA A 67 -1.47 1.64 -8.09
C ALA A 67 -0.20 0.91 -7.66
N VAL A 68 0.95 1.50 -7.99
CA VAL A 68 2.24 1.11 -7.41
C VAL A 68 2.61 2.14 -6.34
N VAL A 69 2.88 1.68 -5.13
CA VAL A 69 3.22 2.51 -3.98
C VAL A 69 4.56 2.04 -3.42
N LEU A 70 5.50 2.97 -3.22
CA LEU A 70 6.78 2.62 -2.62
C LEU A 70 6.57 2.26 -1.15
N HIS A 71 7.12 1.11 -0.74
CA HIS A 71 6.89 0.52 0.56
C HIS A 71 8.17 0.23 1.35
N GLY A 72 8.96 1.28 1.54
CA GLY A 72 10.28 1.24 2.14
C GLY A 72 11.40 1.00 1.13
N TYR A 73 12.65 0.92 1.60
CA TYR A 73 13.82 0.67 0.76
C TYR A 73 14.51 -0.65 1.11
N ASP A 74 14.85 -0.86 2.38
CA ASP A 74 15.48 -2.06 2.90
C ASP A 74 14.76 -2.60 4.14
N GLN A 75 13.71 -3.40 3.89
CA GLN A 75 13.04 -4.13 4.96
C GLN A 75 13.93 -5.26 5.54
N ALA A 76 15.04 -5.63 4.89
CA ALA A 76 15.96 -6.68 5.35
C ALA A 76 16.99 -6.20 6.37
N ALA A 77 17.44 -4.95 6.28
CA ALA A 77 18.41 -4.36 7.21
C ALA A 77 17.81 -3.96 8.57
N THR A 78 16.49 -4.07 8.73
CA THR A 78 15.83 -3.72 10.00
C THR A 78 16.02 -4.84 11.04
N LYS A 79 16.70 -4.52 12.15
CA LYS A 79 16.66 -5.36 13.37
C LYS A 79 15.20 -5.56 13.75
N ARG A 80 14.80 -6.82 14.05
CA ARG A 80 13.44 -7.37 14.31
C ARG A 80 12.39 -6.47 15.02
N ARG A 81 12.75 -5.34 15.62
CA ARG A 81 11.86 -4.44 16.38
C ARG A 81 11.64 -3.02 15.80
N ARG A 82 12.48 -2.47 14.90
CA ARG A 82 12.31 -1.09 14.38
C ARG A 82 12.02 -1.06 12.88
N ALA A 83 10.99 -0.33 12.47
CA ALA A 83 10.64 -0.19 11.06
C ALA A 83 11.68 0.73 10.46
N GLU A 84 12.04 0.51 9.21
CA GLU A 84 13.17 1.20 8.56
C GLU A 84 13.11 2.72 8.75
N PHE A 85 11.93 3.32 8.59
CA PHE A 85 11.73 4.76 8.69
C PHE A 85 11.25 5.23 10.06
N ALA A 86 11.05 4.37 11.05
CA ALA A 86 10.42 4.73 12.32
C ALA A 86 11.27 5.64 13.22
N SER A 87 12.59 5.72 12.99
CA SER A 87 13.50 6.52 13.83
C SER A 87 14.60 7.24 13.04
N LEU A 88 14.46 7.37 11.72
CA LEU A 88 15.52 7.97 10.91
C LEU A 88 15.49 9.50 10.98
N PRO A 89 16.65 10.16 11.09
CA PRO A 89 16.78 11.59 10.79
C PRO A 89 16.43 11.88 9.33
N GLU A 90 16.08 13.13 9.03
CA GLU A 90 15.64 13.55 7.70
C GLU A 90 16.68 13.26 6.60
N HIS A 91 17.94 13.64 6.81
CA HIS A 91 18.99 13.45 5.81
C HIS A 91 19.18 11.97 5.45
N GLU A 92 19.20 11.10 6.46
CA GLU A 92 19.30 9.65 6.29
C GLU A 92 18.08 9.02 5.63
N ALA A 93 16.88 9.51 5.98
CA ALA A 93 15.66 9.06 5.33
C ALA A 93 15.65 9.47 3.85
N ARG A 94 16.07 10.70 3.55
CA ARG A 94 16.17 11.22 2.18
C ARG A 94 17.08 10.36 1.31
N LEU A 95 18.28 10.03 1.80
CA LEU A 95 19.22 9.17 1.05
C LEU A 95 18.61 7.79 0.73
N ARG A 96 17.92 7.17 1.70
CA ARG A 96 17.25 5.87 1.48
C ARG A 96 16.08 5.98 0.51
N LEU A 97 15.29 7.05 0.60
CA LEU A 97 14.18 7.30 -0.33
C LEU A 97 14.67 7.52 -1.76
N LEU A 98 15.74 8.28 -1.96
CA LEU A 98 16.35 8.50 -3.28
C LEU A 98 16.91 7.22 -3.87
N ALA A 99 17.57 6.39 -3.05
CA ALA A 99 18.07 5.09 -3.49
C ALA A 99 16.91 4.15 -3.89
N ALA A 100 15.81 4.19 -3.14
CA ALA A 100 14.60 3.44 -3.47
C ALA A 100 13.96 3.89 -4.77
N ASP A 101 13.77 5.21 -4.94
CA ASP A 101 13.23 5.80 -6.17
C ASP A 101 14.07 5.40 -7.39
N ARG A 102 15.39 5.37 -7.26
CA ARG A 102 16.28 4.95 -8.34
C ARG A 102 16.09 3.48 -8.73
N VAL A 103 15.92 2.58 -7.76
CA VAL A 103 15.62 1.17 -8.05
C VAL A 103 14.23 1.02 -8.69
N MET A 104 13.23 1.75 -8.19
CA MET A 104 11.88 1.75 -8.78
C MET A 104 11.90 2.29 -10.21
N GLU A 105 12.71 3.30 -10.50
CA GLU A 105 12.92 3.82 -11.85
C GLU A 105 13.57 2.78 -12.78
N GLN A 106 14.66 2.14 -12.35
CA GLN A 106 15.33 1.09 -13.13
C GLN A 106 14.42 -0.09 -13.48
N THR A 107 13.43 -0.39 -12.64
CA THR A 107 12.48 -1.50 -12.84
C THR A 107 11.20 -1.07 -13.58
N GLY A 108 11.08 0.21 -13.98
CA GLY A 108 9.90 0.75 -14.64
C GLY A 108 8.69 0.94 -13.72
N LEU A 109 8.91 0.97 -12.40
CA LEU A 109 7.89 1.01 -11.35
C LEU A 109 7.86 2.34 -10.58
N ARG A 110 8.54 3.37 -11.09
CA ARG A 110 8.62 4.69 -10.45
C ARG A 110 7.24 5.22 -10.05
N THR A 111 7.14 5.75 -8.83
CA THR A 111 5.90 6.24 -8.22
C THR A 111 6.17 7.45 -7.32
N ARG A 112 5.12 8.23 -7.08
CA ARG A 112 5.12 9.41 -6.18
C ARG A 112 4.39 9.13 -4.87
N LEU A 113 3.94 7.89 -4.68
CA LEU A 113 3.16 7.44 -3.54
C LEU A 113 4.06 6.65 -2.59
N PHE A 114 3.96 6.94 -1.29
CA PHE A 114 4.73 6.26 -0.26
C PHE A 114 3.85 5.73 0.86
N ALA A 115 4.08 4.49 1.26
CA ALA A 115 3.53 3.90 2.47
C ALA A 115 4.69 3.31 3.29
N PRO A 116 5.02 3.82 4.48
CA PRO A 116 6.14 3.28 5.23
C PRO A 116 5.88 1.83 5.66
N PRO A 117 6.91 0.97 5.71
CA PRO A 117 6.81 -0.37 6.28
C PRO A 117 6.23 -0.34 7.69
N ARG A 118 5.33 -1.28 7.99
CA ARG A 118 4.55 -1.34 9.25
C ARG A 118 3.75 -0.07 9.54
N TRP A 119 3.56 0.78 8.54
CA TRP A 119 2.82 2.04 8.62
C TRP A 119 3.43 3.08 9.57
N LEU A 120 4.75 2.99 9.81
CA LEU A 120 5.50 3.83 10.75
C LEU A 120 6.62 4.62 10.07
N ALA A 121 6.54 5.95 10.14
CA ALA A 121 7.58 6.88 9.73
C ALA A 121 7.87 7.89 10.85
N SER A 122 9.13 8.24 11.06
CA SER A 122 9.56 9.34 11.94
C SER A 122 9.19 10.69 11.32
N GLN A 123 9.19 11.75 12.13
CA GLN A 123 9.00 13.12 11.63
C GLN A 123 10.05 13.49 10.57
N GLY A 124 11.32 13.12 10.79
CA GLY A 124 12.38 13.33 9.79
C GLY A 124 12.13 12.56 8.48
N ALA A 125 11.63 11.32 8.56
CA ALA A 125 11.28 10.57 7.37
C ALA A 125 10.11 11.20 6.59
N VAL A 126 9.10 11.74 7.30
CA VAL A 126 7.99 12.46 6.67
C VAL A 126 8.49 13.75 6.02
N ALA A 127 9.34 14.53 6.69
CA ALA A 127 9.92 15.77 6.16
C ALA A 127 10.79 15.54 4.91
N ALA A 128 11.44 14.38 4.80
CA ALA A 128 12.27 14.03 3.64
C ALA A 128 11.45 13.71 2.37
N LEU A 129 10.16 13.38 2.48
CA LEU A 129 9.36 12.88 1.36
C LEU A 129 9.20 13.88 0.20
N PRO A 130 8.84 15.17 0.43
CA PRO A 130 8.68 16.13 -0.66
C PRO A 130 9.99 16.35 -1.44
N SER A 131 11.12 16.45 -0.74
CA SER A 131 12.45 16.68 -1.35
C SER A 131 13.01 15.43 -2.03
N ALA A 132 12.54 14.24 -1.68
CA ALA A 132 12.74 12.99 -2.43
C ALA A 132 11.74 12.82 -3.59
N GLY A 133 10.80 13.75 -3.76
CA GLY A 133 9.87 13.78 -4.88
C GLY A 133 8.58 13.01 -4.66
N PHE A 134 8.24 12.59 -3.44
CA PHE A 134 6.93 12.00 -3.12
C PHE A 134 5.86 13.08 -2.95
N ARG A 135 4.61 12.70 -3.17
CA ARG A 135 3.44 13.61 -3.14
C ARG A 135 2.31 13.10 -2.26
N LEU A 136 2.27 11.80 -1.99
CA LEU A 136 1.29 11.20 -1.09
C LEU A 136 1.98 10.28 -0.09
N LEU A 137 1.58 10.41 1.17
CA LEU A 137 1.98 9.54 2.27
C LEU A 137 0.76 8.81 2.84
N ALA A 138 0.75 7.48 2.80
CA ALA A 138 -0.26 6.65 3.42
C ALA A 138 0.24 6.09 4.76
N THR A 139 -0.22 6.65 5.88
CA THR A 139 0.10 6.18 7.24
C THR A 139 -0.97 5.23 7.77
N MET A 140 -0.77 4.69 8.98
CA MET A 140 -1.74 3.81 9.65
C MET A 140 -3.11 4.47 9.84
N THR A 141 -3.16 5.79 10.04
CA THR A 141 -4.37 6.50 10.48
C THR A 141 -4.84 7.58 9.52
N ALA A 142 -4.07 7.90 8.48
CA ALA A 142 -4.45 8.89 7.49
C ALA A 142 -3.76 8.67 6.13
N ILE A 143 -4.32 9.32 5.12
CA ILE A 143 -3.69 9.55 3.81
C ILE A 143 -3.37 11.04 3.77
N HIS A 144 -2.12 11.40 3.52
CA HIS A 144 -1.65 12.78 3.48
C HIS A 144 -1.29 13.14 2.04
N ASP A 145 -1.85 14.24 1.55
CA ASP A 145 -1.35 14.94 0.37
C ASP A 145 -0.25 15.90 0.84
N LEU A 146 0.98 15.61 0.45
CA LEU A 146 2.16 16.34 0.90
C LEU A 146 2.35 17.67 0.17
N GLU A 147 1.75 17.83 -1.01
CA GLU A 147 1.81 19.08 -1.75
C GLU A 147 0.71 20.04 -1.31
N ARG A 148 -0.48 19.50 -1.01
CA ARG A 148 -1.65 20.29 -0.62
C ARG A 148 -1.78 20.48 0.89
N GLU A 149 -0.91 19.84 1.67
CA GLU A 149 -0.93 19.82 3.14
C GLU A 149 -2.30 19.39 3.71
N THR A 150 -3.01 18.53 2.99
CA THR A 150 -4.32 17.99 3.42
C THR A 150 -4.20 16.55 3.87
N SER A 151 -5.15 16.10 4.69
CA SER A 151 -5.21 14.69 5.08
C SER A 151 -6.63 14.18 5.21
N VAL A 152 -6.80 12.90 4.88
CA VAL A 152 -8.04 12.15 5.08
C VAL A 152 -7.81 11.10 6.15
N ARG A 153 -8.41 11.31 7.34
CA ARG A 153 -8.33 10.36 8.44
C ARG A 153 -9.03 9.07 8.08
N SER A 154 -8.29 7.98 8.14
CA SER A 154 -8.73 6.66 7.74
C SER A 154 -7.76 5.61 8.27
N ARG A 155 -8.24 4.70 9.11
CA ARG A 155 -7.40 3.67 9.72
C ARG A 155 -7.25 2.47 8.78
N VAL A 156 -6.02 1.95 8.67
CA VAL A 156 -5.76 0.67 8.00
C VAL A 156 -6.22 -0.49 8.87
N LEU A 157 -6.99 -1.40 8.27
CA LEU A 157 -7.36 -2.70 8.81
C LEU A 157 -6.57 -3.74 8.01
N GLY A 158 -5.64 -4.47 8.64
CA GLY A 158 -4.80 -5.38 7.88
C GLY A 158 -4.44 -6.69 8.55
N ILE A 159 -3.79 -7.56 7.78
CA ILE A 159 -3.29 -8.88 8.20
C ILE A 159 -1.85 -9.05 7.72
N GLY A 160 -0.95 -9.39 8.65
CA GLY A 160 0.50 -9.42 8.41
C GLY A 160 1.17 -8.06 8.61
N GLU A 161 2.49 -8.00 8.40
CA GLU A 161 3.27 -6.74 8.48
C GLU A 161 3.13 -5.91 9.78
N GLY A 162 2.93 -6.60 10.91
CA GLY A 162 2.67 -5.98 12.22
C GLY A 162 1.26 -6.20 12.74
N PHE A 163 0.33 -6.64 11.87
CA PHE A 163 -1.00 -7.11 12.26
C PHE A 163 -1.02 -8.62 12.54
N ARG A 164 -1.95 -9.05 13.41
CA ARG A 164 -2.19 -10.48 13.70
C ARG A 164 -2.94 -11.15 12.53
N ALA A 165 -2.91 -12.47 12.47
CA ALA A 165 -3.63 -13.28 11.48
C ALA A 165 -4.57 -14.32 12.13
N GLU A 166 -4.83 -14.18 13.44
CA GLU A 166 -5.67 -15.10 14.21
C GLU A 166 -7.16 -14.95 13.83
N PRO A 167 -7.99 -16.00 13.99
CA PRO A 167 -9.39 -15.99 13.55
C PRO A 167 -10.23 -14.84 14.13
N TRP A 168 -10.05 -14.51 15.42
CA TRP A 168 -10.77 -13.41 16.04
C TRP A 168 -10.39 -12.04 15.42
N TRP A 169 -9.13 -11.88 15.00
CA TRP A 169 -8.66 -10.66 14.35
C TRP A 169 -9.22 -10.54 12.93
N CYS A 170 -9.24 -11.66 12.19
CA CYS A 170 -9.91 -11.74 10.89
C CYS A 170 -11.37 -11.30 10.99
N ARG A 171 -12.11 -11.80 11.98
CA ARG A 171 -13.49 -11.37 12.26
C ARG A 171 -13.57 -9.88 12.61
N ALA A 172 -12.67 -9.37 13.44
CA ALA A 172 -12.64 -7.96 13.81
C ALA A 172 -12.36 -7.04 12.61
N LEU A 173 -11.50 -7.47 11.69
CA LEU A 173 -11.22 -6.77 10.43
C LEU A 173 -12.47 -6.69 9.55
N VAL A 174 -13.17 -7.81 9.32
CA VAL A 174 -14.41 -7.85 8.54
C VAL A 174 -15.45 -6.91 9.15
N LEU A 175 -15.74 -7.04 10.45
CA LEU A 175 -16.70 -6.17 11.13
C LEU A 175 -16.27 -4.69 11.13
N GLY A 176 -14.97 -4.41 11.20
CA GLY A 176 -14.40 -3.06 11.11
C GLY A 176 -14.60 -2.43 9.73
N SER A 177 -14.44 -3.23 8.67
CA SER A 177 -14.62 -2.79 7.28
C SER A 177 -16.09 -2.38 7.02
N GLY A 178 -17.04 -3.25 7.38
CA GLY A 178 -18.47 -2.96 7.21
C GLY A 178 -18.94 -1.77 8.02
N ARG A 179 -18.48 -1.62 9.28
CA ARG A 179 -18.81 -0.43 10.08
C ARG A 179 -18.29 0.87 9.48
N THR A 180 -17.10 0.85 8.89
CA THR A 180 -16.52 2.03 8.23
C THR A 180 -17.25 2.35 6.93
N ALA A 181 -17.52 1.34 6.10
CA ALA A 181 -18.24 1.49 4.83
C ALA A 181 -19.66 2.04 5.05
N ARG A 182 -20.42 1.44 5.99
CA ARG A 182 -21.79 1.86 6.33
C ARG A 182 -21.88 3.32 6.79
N ARG A 183 -20.81 3.89 7.33
CA ARG A 183 -20.73 5.30 7.75
C ARG A 183 -20.27 6.24 6.63
N GLY A 184 -20.06 5.74 5.43
CA GLY A 184 -19.52 6.51 4.30
C GLY A 184 -18.04 6.86 4.45
N GLY A 185 -17.28 6.12 5.28
CA GLY A 185 -15.86 6.36 5.50
C GLY A 185 -14.95 5.71 4.44
N VAL A 186 -13.65 5.94 4.59
CA VAL A 186 -12.61 5.29 3.76
C VAL A 186 -12.16 3.99 4.43
N VAL A 187 -12.55 2.86 3.86
CA VAL A 187 -12.08 1.52 4.24
C VAL A 187 -10.73 1.28 3.61
N ARG A 188 -9.70 1.04 4.43
CA ARG A 188 -8.34 0.75 3.97
C ARG A 188 -7.95 -0.66 4.43
N LEU A 189 -7.99 -1.61 3.51
CA LEU A 189 -7.63 -3.00 3.76
C LEU A 189 -6.18 -3.25 3.33
N ALA A 190 -5.40 -3.96 4.15
CA ALA A 190 -4.01 -4.29 3.82
C ALA A 190 -3.67 -5.75 4.16
N VAL A 191 -2.98 -6.45 3.27
CA VAL A 191 -2.55 -7.83 3.51
C VAL A 191 -1.18 -8.09 2.91
N THR A 192 -0.37 -8.92 3.57
CA THR A 192 0.87 -9.40 2.94
C THR A 192 0.56 -10.55 1.98
N ALA A 193 1.24 -10.62 0.84
CA ALA A 193 1.08 -11.71 -0.12
C ALA A 193 1.29 -13.09 0.52
N LYS A 194 2.21 -13.19 1.49
CA LYS A 194 2.39 -14.42 2.29
C LYS A 194 1.12 -14.86 3.02
N GLN A 195 0.34 -13.93 3.58
CA GLN A 195 -0.89 -14.27 4.32
C GLN A 195 -2.03 -14.70 3.38
N LEU A 196 -2.00 -14.26 2.12
CA LEU A 196 -2.96 -14.71 1.09
C LEU A 196 -2.80 -16.20 0.74
N GLY A 197 -1.64 -16.81 1.00
CA GLY A 197 -1.46 -18.25 0.90
C GLY A 197 -2.29 -19.06 1.90
N THR A 198 -2.68 -18.44 3.02
CA THR A 198 -3.46 -19.09 4.08
C THR A 198 -4.96 -18.85 3.88
N SER A 199 -5.77 -19.92 3.90
CA SER A 199 -7.21 -19.84 3.61
C SER A 199 -7.98 -18.89 4.53
N GLY A 200 -7.73 -18.91 5.85
CA GLY A 200 -8.43 -18.05 6.82
C GLY A 200 -8.24 -16.55 6.56
N PRO A 201 -7.00 -16.02 6.62
CA PRO A 201 -6.69 -14.64 6.26
C PRO A 201 -7.16 -14.22 4.87
N ARG A 202 -7.00 -15.09 3.86
CA ARG A 202 -7.49 -14.83 2.50
C ARG A 202 -9.00 -14.65 2.48
N GLN A 203 -9.75 -15.59 3.07
CA GLN A 203 -11.21 -15.51 3.11
C GLN A 203 -11.68 -14.25 3.85
N ALA A 204 -11.06 -13.94 4.99
CA ALA A 204 -11.39 -12.73 5.75
C ALA A 204 -11.16 -11.44 4.95
N MET A 205 -10.16 -11.40 4.08
CA MET A 205 -9.94 -10.27 3.19
C MET A 205 -11.04 -10.17 2.12
N LEU A 206 -11.46 -11.29 1.54
CA LEU A 206 -12.57 -11.33 0.59
C LEU A 206 -13.88 -10.90 1.25
N ASP A 207 -14.21 -11.44 2.42
CA ASP A 207 -15.41 -11.09 3.18
C ASP A 207 -15.44 -9.60 3.53
N ALA A 208 -14.29 -9.01 3.86
CA ALA A 208 -14.18 -7.59 4.17
C ALA A 208 -14.37 -6.69 2.93
N VAL A 209 -13.85 -7.13 1.77
CA VAL A 209 -14.09 -6.47 0.48
C VAL A 209 -15.58 -6.55 0.14
N ASP A 210 -16.16 -7.74 0.17
CA ASP A 210 -17.55 -7.99 -0.18
C ASP A 210 -18.51 -7.21 0.73
N LEU A 211 -18.22 -7.13 2.03
CA LEU A 211 -19.01 -6.34 2.98
C LEU A 211 -18.87 -4.82 2.76
N ALA A 212 -17.69 -4.34 2.34
CA ALA A 212 -17.52 -2.93 2.00
C ALA A 212 -18.29 -2.58 0.71
N LEU A 213 -18.22 -3.43 -0.31
CA LEU A 213 -18.97 -3.29 -1.56
C LEU A 213 -20.49 -3.35 -1.33
N TYR A 214 -20.96 -4.25 -0.45
CA TYR A 214 -22.37 -4.34 -0.05
C TYR A 214 -22.90 -3.03 0.56
N HIS A 215 -22.02 -2.23 1.16
CA HIS A 215 -22.34 -0.89 1.68
C HIS A 215 -22.00 0.23 0.68
N ASP A 216 -21.98 -0.08 -0.61
CA ASP A 216 -21.72 0.83 -1.73
C ASP A 216 -20.36 1.56 -1.66
N ALA A 217 -19.39 1.03 -0.92
CA ALA A 217 -18.07 1.63 -0.88
C ALA A 217 -17.42 1.57 -2.27
N ARG A 218 -17.09 2.73 -2.84
CA ARG A 218 -16.49 2.83 -4.17
C ARG A 218 -15.04 2.35 -4.14
N PRO A 219 -14.66 1.35 -4.96
CA PRO A 219 -13.27 0.94 -5.10
C PRO A 219 -12.41 2.10 -5.59
N GLN A 220 -11.25 2.27 -4.96
CA GLN A 220 -10.23 3.26 -5.28
C GLN A 220 -8.86 2.67 -5.00
N VAL A 221 -7.83 3.31 -5.55
CA VAL A 221 -6.43 3.04 -5.18
C VAL A 221 -5.85 4.27 -4.49
N TYR A 222 -4.71 4.11 -3.80
CA TYR A 222 -3.92 5.29 -3.49
C TYR A 222 -3.52 5.96 -4.80
N ARG A 223 -3.89 7.23 -4.95
CA ARG A 223 -3.57 8.03 -6.13
C ARG A 223 -3.30 9.46 -5.73
N TRP A 224 -2.43 10.09 -6.50
CA TRP A 224 -2.21 11.52 -6.47
C TRP A 224 -2.19 11.99 -7.91
N GLU A 225 -3.06 12.93 -8.22
CA GLU A 225 -3.17 13.55 -9.54
C GLU A 225 -2.72 15.01 -9.42
N PRO A 226 -1.86 15.51 -10.34
CA PRO A 226 -1.57 16.94 -10.42
C PRO A 226 -2.87 17.70 -10.64
N ARG A 227 -3.04 18.87 -10.02
CA ARG A 227 -4.10 19.78 -10.46
C ARG A 227 -3.68 20.28 -11.83
N ILE A 228 -4.44 19.94 -12.87
CA ILE A 228 -4.37 20.69 -14.13
C ILE A 228 -5.00 22.05 -13.81
N PRO A 229 -4.28 23.18 -13.94
CA PRO A 229 -4.91 24.49 -13.85
C PRO A 229 -6.00 24.53 -14.91
N GLN A 230 -7.25 24.78 -14.50
CA GLN A 230 -8.27 25.16 -15.48
C GLN A 230 -7.77 26.46 -16.11
N ILE A 231 -7.29 26.38 -17.35
CA ILE A 231 -7.11 27.57 -18.17
C ILE A 231 -8.53 28.09 -18.38
N GLY A 232 -8.91 29.09 -17.59
CA GLY A 232 -10.19 29.77 -17.76
C GLY A 232 -10.26 30.29 -19.19
N ALA A 233 -11.32 29.91 -19.90
CA ALA A 233 -11.74 30.66 -21.07
C ALA A 233 -12.06 32.08 -20.59
N ALA A 234 -11.22 33.03 -21.01
CA ALA A 234 -11.49 34.46 -20.90
C ALA A 234 -12.56 34.87 -21.91
#